data_AF-A0A2H3J035-F1
#
_entry.id   AF-A0A2H3J035-F1
#
_cell.length_a   1.000
_cell.length_b   1.000
_cell.length_c   1.000
_cell.angle_alpha   90.00
_cell.angle_beta   90.00
_cell.angle_gamma   90.00
#
_symmetry.space_group_name_H-M   'P 1'
#
loop_
_entity.id
_entity.type
_entity.pdbx_description
1 polymer ?
#
loop_
_entity_poly.entity_id
_entity_poly.type
_entity_poly.pdbx_seq_one_letter_code
_entity_poly.pdbx_strand_id
1 'polypeptide(L)'
;ITTCVLFFIAFLLYLLVALSLPIIKSIYLFSIHFNEEDGDVESAVATELRFGVWGLCAILDIIGHQSLIDTVIEWLTVLFVLHPVCAILAFAVMFTSLFLESHGMCILSLVISVLTIILGCLVFAADIALVVVGRIRISALEAFSYTVGWGPAVWIILVAVICLWAGMV
;
A
#
# COMPACT_ATOMS: atom_id res chain seq x y z
N ILE A 1 26.59 5.10 -6.37
CA ILE A 1 26.02 6.17 -5.52
C ILE A 1 24.56 6.44 -5.89
N THR A 2 24.26 6.80 -7.15
CA THR A 2 22.86 7.06 -7.59
C THR A 2 21.93 5.86 -7.33
N THR A 3 22.33 4.65 -7.73
CA THR A 3 21.60 3.40 -7.46
C THR A 3 21.37 3.19 -5.96
N CYS A 4 22.40 3.39 -5.14
CA CYS A 4 22.34 3.29 -3.69
C CYS A 4 21.29 4.23 -3.09
N VAL A 5 21.24 5.48 -3.56
CA VAL A 5 20.26 6.48 -3.11
C VAL A 5 18.83 6.09 -3.52
N LEU A 6 18.64 5.59 -4.76
CA LEU A 6 17.34 5.16 -5.24
C LEU A 6 16.80 3.95 -4.46
N PHE A 7 17.64 2.95 -4.17
CA PHE A 7 17.26 1.82 -3.32
C PHE A 7 17.00 2.23 -1.87
N PHE A 8 17.74 3.21 -1.34
CA PHE A 8 17.49 3.75 -0.01
C PHE A 8 16.14 4.48 0.06
N ILE A 9 15.80 5.28 -0.95
CA ILE A 9 14.48 5.93 -1.05
C ILE A 9 13.38 4.87 -1.18
N ALA A 10 13.55 3.87 -2.05
CA ALA A 10 12.59 2.78 -2.19
C ALA A 10 12.38 2.04 -0.85
N PHE A 11 13.46 1.73 -0.12
CA PHE A 11 13.40 1.16 1.23
C PHE A 11 12.54 2.01 2.17
N LEU A 12 12.77 3.32 2.23
CA LEU A 12 11.99 4.21 3.09
C LEU A 12 10.51 4.24 2.70
N LEU A 13 10.20 4.23 1.40
CA LEU A 13 8.81 4.25 0.91
C LEU A 13 8.09 2.94 1.25
N TYR A 14 8.71 1.78 1.05
CA TYR A 14 8.14 0.48 1.43
C TYR A 14 7.98 0.33 2.94
N LEU A 15 8.94 0.82 3.72
CA LEU A 15 8.87 0.83 5.19
C LEU A 15 7.74 1.76 5.66
N LEU A 16 7.60 2.94 5.06
CA LEU A 16 6.52 3.88 5.36
C LEU A 16 5.16 3.25 5.08
N VAL A 17 4.98 2.56 3.95
CA VAL A 17 3.73 1.87 3.64
C VAL A 17 3.47 0.73 4.63
N ALA A 18 4.48 -0.09 4.95
CA ALA A 18 4.36 -1.16 5.94
C ALA A 18 3.94 -0.65 7.33
N LEU A 19 4.47 0.49 7.77
CA LEU A 19 4.13 1.13 9.05
C LEU A 19 2.86 1.98 9.02
N SER A 20 2.45 2.45 7.84
CA SER A 20 1.31 3.37 7.70
C SER A 20 -0.01 2.76 8.18
N LEU A 21 -0.10 1.43 8.20
CA LEU A 21 -1.35 0.73 8.36
C LEU A 21 -1.67 0.37 9.83
N PRO A 22 -0.70 0.06 10.70
CA PRO A 22 -0.92 0.01 12.14
C PRO A 22 -0.80 1.37 12.88
N ILE A 23 0.00 2.33 12.40
CA ILE A 23 0.44 3.48 13.23
C ILE A 23 -0.08 4.86 12.77
N ILE A 24 -0.36 5.10 11.48
CA ILE A 24 -0.64 6.46 10.98
C ILE A 24 -2.00 6.55 10.27
N LYS A 25 -3.02 7.08 10.96
CA LYS A 25 -4.39 7.29 10.39
C LYS A 25 -4.46 8.28 9.21
N SER A 26 -3.37 8.96 8.86
CA SER A 26 -3.33 9.98 7.80
C SER A 26 -2.98 9.44 6.41
N ILE A 27 -2.70 8.14 6.26
CA ILE A 27 -2.52 7.49 4.95
C ILE A 27 -3.67 6.52 4.74
N TYR A 28 -4.63 6.96 3.94
CA TYR A 28 -5.87 6.26 3.65
C TYR A 28 -5.81 5.76 2.20
N LEU A 29 -6.51 4.66 1.93
CA LEU A 29 -6.64 4.09 0.58
C LEU A 29 -7.79 4.73 -0.19
N PHE A 30 -8.84 5.14 0.53
CA PHE A 30 -9.97 5.82 -0.07
C PHE A 30 -10.71 6.68 0.99
N SER A 31 -11.32 7.78 0.53
CA SER A 31 -12.15 8.67 1.36
C SER A 31 -13.57 8.77 0.79
N ILE A 32 -14.60 8.70 1.65
CA ILE A 32 -15.99 9.03 1.31
C ILE A 32 -16.25 10.47 1.76
N HIS A 33 -16.66 11.32 0.82
CA HIS A 33 -17.27 12.61 1.11
C HIS A 33 -18.76 12.53 0.84
N PHE A 34 -19.59 12.82 1.85
CA PHE A 34 -21.03 12.95 1.69
C PHE A 34 -21.36 14.39 1.25
N ASN A 35 -22.05 14.57 0.13
CA ASN A 35 -22.53 15.90 -0.29
C ASN A 35 -23.81 16.24 0.49
N GLU A 36 -23.78 17.29 1.29
CA GLU A 36 -24.97 17.92 1.87
C GLU A 36 -25.72 18.66 0.76
N GLU A 37 -27.02 18.36 0.63
CA GLU A 37 -27.94 19.09 -0.25
C GLU A 37 -28.49 20.31 0.52
N ASP A 38 -28.55 21.45 -0.16
CA ASP A 38 -28.76 22.80 0.37
C ASP A 38 -29.85 22.90 1.48
N GLY A 39 -29.44 23.36 2.67
CA GLY A 39 -30.36 23.94 3.67
C GLY A 39 -30.24 23.38 5.09
N ASP A 40 -29.47 24.09 5.91
CA ASP A 40 -29.66 24.27 7.36
C ASP A 40 -29.90 23.01 8.21
N VAL A 41 -28.82 22.37 8.66
CA VAL A 41 -28.62 21.96 10.06
C VAL A 41 -27.14 21.61 10.26
N GLU A 42 -26.47 22.26 11.23
CA GLU A 42 -25.14 21.86 11.69
C GLU A 42 -25.21 20.46 12.31
N SER A 43 -24.97 19.45 11.50
CA SER A 43 -24.76 18.10 12.01
C SER A 43 -23.27 17.92 12.27
N ALA A 44 -22.91 17.83 13.55
CA ALA A 44 -21.57 17.46 14.04
C ALA A 44 -21.22 15.99 13.71
N VAL A 45 -21.63 15.50 12.55
CA VAL A 45 -21.43 14.14 12.05
C VAL A 45 -20.31 14.21 11.02
N ALA A 46 -19.26 13.43 11.25
CA ALA A 46 -18.04 13.44 10.46
C ALA A 46 -18.31 13.28 8.95
N THR A 47 -18.10 14.36 8.20
CA THR A 47 -18.29 14.48 6.74
C THR A 47 -17.20 13.78 5.91
N GLU A 48 -16.21 13.16 6.56
CA GLU A 48 -15.13 12.43 5.90
C GLU A 48 -14.83 11.11 6.61
N LEU A 49 -15.08 9.98 5.92
CA LEU A 49 -14.70 8.66 6.40
C LEU A 49 -13.48 8.17 5.62
N ARG A 50 -12.36 8.02 6.33
CA ARG A 50 -11.08 7.56 5.80
C ARG A 50 -10.90 6.09 6.11
N PHE A 51 -10.75 5.28 5.06
CA PHE A 51 -10.60 3.84 5.21
C PHE A 51 -9.17 3.43 4.90
N GLY A 52 -8.55 2.83 5.91
CA GLY A 52 -7.35 2.02 5.75
C GLY A 52 -7.72 0.56 5.52
N VAL A 53 -6.72 -0.25 5.22
CA VAL A 53 -6.82 -1.70 5.05
C VAL A 53 -7.51 -2.39 6.24
N TRP A 54 -7.19 -1.95 7.46
CA TRP A 54 -7.76 -2.48 8.71
C TRP A 54 -9.23 -2.06 8.93
N GLY A 55 -9.71 -1.03 8.21
CA GLY A 55 -11.11 -0.61 8.20
C GLY A 55 -12.04 -1.61 7.49
N LEU A 56 -11.51 -2.48 6.62
CA LEU A 56 -12.31 -3.54 5.99
C LEU A 56 -12.81 -4.58 7.01
N CYS A 57 -12.05 -4.85 8.07
CA CYS A 57 -12.46 -5.82 9.10
C CYS A 57 -13.69 -5.32 9.86
N ALA A 58 -13.74 -4.03 10.20
CA ALA A 58 -14.91 -3.42 10.85
C ALA A 58 -16.15 -3.45 9.94
N ILE A 59 -15.98 -3.22 8.64
CA ILE A 59 -17.08 -3.30 7.67
C ILE A 59 -17.59 -4.74 7.51
N LEU A 60 -16.70 -5.74 7.37
CA LEU A 60 -17.12 -7.12 7.16
C LEU A 60 -17.75 -7.74 8.42
N ASP A 61 -17.29 -7.36 9.61
CA ASP A 61 -17.88 -7.81 10.88
C ASP A 61 -19.33 -7.30 11.02
N ILE A 62 -19.60 -6.06 10.58
CA ILE A 62 -20.96 -5.50 10.50
C ILE A 62 -21.82 -6.24 9.46
N ILE A 63 -21.23 -6.77 8.38
CA ILE A 63 -21.94 -7.49 7.31
C ILE A 63 -22.21 -8.97 7.72
N GLY A 64 -21.64 -9.46 8.83
CA GLY A 64 -22.01 -10.74 9.45
C GLY A 64 -21.68 -11.98 8.60
N HIS A 65 -20.63 -11.93 7.78
CA HIS A 65 -20.18 -13.06 6.93
C HIS A 65 -18.82 -13.58 7.39
N GLN A 66 -18.81 -14.37 8.47
CA GLN A 66 -17.58 -14.82 9.14
C GLN A 66 -16.63 -15.66 8.28
N SER A 67 -17.15 -16.43 7.32
CA SER A 67 -16.30 -17.22 6.43
C SER A 67 -15.46 -16.38 5.45
N LEU A 68 -15.93 -15.18 5.08
CA LEU A 68 -15.17 -14.27 4.22
C LEU A 68 -14.14 -13.47 5.02
N ILE A 69 -14.38 -13.23 6.31
CA ILE A 69 -13.49 -12.50 7.20
C ILE A 69 -12.17 -13.24 7.37
N ASP A 70 -12.24 -14.53 7.72
CA ASP A 70 -11.03 -15.32 7.99
C ASP A 70 -10.14 -15.46 6.75
N THR A 71 -10.76 -15.72 5.59
CA THR A 71 -10.00 -15.78 4.33
C THR A 71 -9.41 -14.42 4.00
N VAL A 72 -10.14 -13.32 4.23
CA VAL A 72 -9.68 -11.97 3.90
C VAL A 72 -8.53 -11.51 4.78
N ILE A 73 -8.63 -11.73 6.09
CA ILE A 73 -7.60 -11.36 7.05
C ILE A 73 -6.32 -12.14 6.81
N GLU A 74 -6.41 -13.42 6.44
CA GLU A 74 -5.23 -14.24 6.18
C GLU A 74 -4.41 -13.71 4.99
N TRP A 75 -5.02 -13.48 3.82
CA TRP A 75 -4.29 -12.95 2.66
C TRP A 75 -3.77 -11.54 2.90
N LEU A 76 -4.51 -10.74 3.66
CA LEU A 76 -4.14 -9.38 3.98
C LEU A 76 -2.92 -9.34 4.90
N THR A 77 -2.89 -10.24 5.89
CA THR A 77 -1.74 -10.43 6.78
C THR A 77 -0.51 -10.87 6.00
N VAL A 78 -0.65 -11.77 5.02
CA VAL A 78 0.45 -12.18 4.13
C VAL A 78 0.97 -11.00 3.31
N LEU A 79 0.08 -10.20 2.73
CA LEU A 79 0.41 -9.00 1.95
C LEU A 79 1.13 -7.95 2.82
N PHE A 80 0.70 -7.81 4.07
CA PHE A 80 1.33 -6.94 5.06
C PHE A 80 2.75 -7.33 5.41
N VAL A 81 3.04 -8.64 5.51
CA VAL A 81 4.39 -9.14 5.76
C VAL A 81 5.27 -9.01 4.51
N LEU A 82 4.68 -9.05 3.31
CA LEU A 82 5.41 -8.94 2.05
C LEU A 82 6.07 -7.57 1.85
N HIS A 83 5.47 -6.50 2.37
CA HIS A 83 6.01 -5.14 2.32
C HIS A 83 7.34 -4.97 3.10
N PRO A 84 7.43 -5.32 4.39
CA PRO A 84 8.70 -5.40 5.12
C PRO A 84 9.73 -6.29 4.45
N VAL A 85 9.31 -7.42 3.87
CA VAL A 85 10.24 -8.30 3.11
C VAL A 85 10.82 -7.55 1.92
N CYS A 86 10.01 -6.86 1.12
CA CYS A 86 10.50 -6.01 0.01
C CYS A 86 11.44 -4.90 0.50
N ALA A 87 11.14 -4.28 1.64
CA ALA A 87 12.01 -3.27 2.24
C ALA A 87 13.37 -3.85 2.64
N ILE A 88 13.40 -5.01 3.31
CA ILE A 88 14.64 -5.68 3.71
C ILE A 88 15.47 -6.08 2.49
N LEU A 89 14.84 -6.59 1.43
CA LEU A 89 15.53 -6.90 0.19
C LEU A 89 16.09 -5.64 -0.48
N ALA A 90 15.34 -4.54 -0.56
CA ALA A 90 15.84 -3.27 -1.11
C ALA A 90 17.05 -2.73 -0.31
N PHE A 91 17.04 -2.88 1.01
CA PHE A 91 18.17 -2.55 1.86
C PHE A 91 19.39 -3.45 1.60
N ALA A 92 19.17 -4.75 1.37
CA ALA A 92 20.24 -5.67 0.99
C ALA A 92 20.84 -5.34 -0.39
N VAL A 93 20.03 -4.90 -1.36
CA VAL A 93 20.52 -4.42 -2.67
C VAL A 93 21.37 -3.16 -2.51
N MET A 94 20.94 -2.21 -1.68
CA MET A 94 21.73 -1.02 -1.37
C MET A 94 23.13 -1.37 -0.83
N PHE A 95 23.22 -2.32 0.11
CA PHE A 95 24.49 -2.73 0.69
C PHE A 95 25.40 -3.46 -0.31
N THR A 96 24.82 -4.37 -1.10
CA THR A 96 25.58 -5.14 -2.09
C THR A 96 26.03 -4.28 -3.27
N SER A 97 25.29 -3.22 -3.59
CA SER A 97 25.65 -2.24 -4.62
C SER A 97 26.90 -1.41 -4.25
N LEU A 98 27.27 -1.29 -2.97
CA LEU A 98 28.51 -0.61 -2.58
C LEU A 98 29.78 -1.37 -2.99
N PHE A 99 29.68 -2.68 -3.22
CA PHE A 99 30.82 -3.56 -3.51
C PHE A 99 30.85 -4.03 -4.97
N LEU A 100 30.43 -3.16 -5.91
CA LEU A 100 30.39 -3.45 -7.36
C LEU A 100 31.76 -3.80 -7.98
N GLU A 101 32.86 -3.44 -7.31
CA GLU A 101 34.22 -3.78 -7.75
C GLU A 101 34.48 -5.29 -7.69
N SER A 102 33.77 -6.02 -6.81
CA SER A 102 33.88 -7.48 -6.73
C SER A 102 32.93 -8.15 -7.73
N HIS A 103 33.50 -8.96 -8.62
CA HIS A 103 32.75 -9.73 -9.62
C HIS A 103 31.59 -10.56 -9.03
N GLY A 104 31.78 -11.13 -7.84
CA GLY A 104 30.73 -11.92 -7.17
C GLY A 104 29.58 -11.04 -6.65
N MET A 105 29.91 -9.87 -6.11
CA MET A 105 28.92 -8.96 -5.52
C MET A 105 28.05 -8.29 -6.58
N CYS A 106 28.59 -8.05 -7.78
CA CYS A 106 27.82 -7.53 -8.91
C CYS A 106 26.69 -8.49 -9.32
N ILE A 107 26.98 -9.80 -9.43
CA ILE A 107 25.99 -10.81 -9.81
C ILE A 107 24.93 -10.95 -8.72
N LEU A 108 25.37 -10.96 -7.46
CA LEU A 108 24.46 -11.08 -6.31
C LEU A 108 23.52 -9.87 -6.21
N SER A 109 24.02 -8.66 -6.44
CA SER A 109 23.21 -7.43 -6.46
C SER A 109 22.15 -7.48 -7.56
N LEU A 110 22.51 -7.95 -8.75
CA LEU A 110 21.57 -8.10 -9.88
C LEU A 110 20.48 -9.12 -9.56
N VAL A 111 20.82 -10.28 -9.02
CA VAL A 111 19.84 -11.33 -8.66
C VAL A 111 18.87 -10.83 -7.60
N ILE A 112 19.37 -10.22 -6.52
CA ILE A 112 18.51 -9.71 -5.43
C ILE A 112 17.63 -8.56 -5.96
N SER A 113 18.17 -7.67 -6.80
CA SER A 113 17.40 -6.56 -7.40
C SER A 113 16.23 -7.07 -8.24
N VAL A 114 16.46 -8.05 -9.11
CA VAL A 114 15.39 -8.64 -9.95
C VAL A 114 14.31 -9.28 -9.08
N LEU A 115 14.69 -10.05 -8.05
CA LEU A 115 13.73 -10.63 -7.10
C LEU A 115 12.94 -9.54 -6.35
N THR A 116 13.59 -8.46 -5.95
CA THR A 116 12.96 -7.32 -5.26
C THR A 116 11.93 -6.64 -6.15
N ILE A 117 12.23 -6.48 -7.45
CA ILE A 117 11.30 -5.88 -8.41
C ILE A 117 10.07 -6.78 -8.65
N ILE A 118 10.27 -8.09 -8.79
CA ILE A 118 9.16 -9.03 -8.98
C ILE A 118 8.22 -9.00 -7.76
N LEU A 119 8.78 -9.06 -6.55
CA LEU A 119 8.00 -8.97 -5.32
C LEU A 119 7.32 -7.60 -5.17
N GLY A 120 8.02 -6.50 -5.48
CA GLY A 120 7.48 -5.15 -5.45
C GLY A 120 6.31 -4.94 -6.41
N CYS A 121 6.36 -5.52 -7.61
CA CYS A 121 5.25 -5.53 -8.56
C CYS A 121 4.05 -6.33 -8.05
N LEU A 122 4.28 -7.49 -7.41
CA LEU A 122 3.22 -8.31 -6.82
C LEU A 122 2.50 -7.56 -5.69
N VAL A 123 3.26 -6.90 -4.81
CA VAL A 123 2.74 -6.07 -3.73
C VAL A 123 1.88 -4.94 -4.28
N PHE A 124 2.40 -4.21 -5.26
CA PHE A 124 1.67 -3.11 -5.91
C PHE A 124 0.33 -3.56 -6.53
N ALA A 125 0.33 -4.71 -7.20
CA ALA A 125 -0.88 -5.27 -7.77
C ALA A 125 -1.92 -5.62 -6.68
N ALA A 126 -1.46 -6.15 -5.55
CA ALA A 126 -2.31 -6.52 -4.44
C ALA A 126 -2.90 -5.29 -3.71
N ASP A 127 -2.14 -4.21 -3.57
CA ASP A 127 -2.63 -2.93 -3.03
C ASP A 127 -3.73 -2.33 -3.92
N ILE A 128 -3.55 -2.36 -5.25
CA ILE A 128 -4.59 -1.92 -6.20
C ILE A 128 -5.85 -2.78 -6.05
N ALA A 129 -5.69 -4.11 -5.99
CA ALA A 129 -6.82 -5.03 -5.86
C ALA A 129 -7.65 -4.71 -4.61
N LEU A 130 -6.99 -4.38 -3.50
CA LEU A 130 -7.66 -3.96 -2.27
C LEU A 130 -8.48 -2.68 -2.44
N VAL A 131 -7.94 -1.63 -3.08
CA VAL A 131 -8.68 -0.39 -3.35
C VAL A 131 -9.91 -0.65 -4.20
N VAL A 132 -9.76 -1.46 -5.25
CA VAL A 132 -10.85 -1.78 -6.18
C VAL A 132 -11.96 -2.56 -5.46
N VAL A 133 -11.61 -3.58 -4.66
CA VAL A 133 -12.58 -4.33 -3.85
C VAL A 133 -13.29 -3.41 -2.86
N GLY A 134 -12.56 -2.52 -2.19
CA GLY A 134 -13.13 -1.51 -1.31
C GLY A 134 -14.19 -0.66 -2.02
N ARG A 135 -13.86 -0.14 -3.21
CA ARG A 135 -14.80 0.64 -4.03
C ARG A 135 -16.01 -0.16 -4.47
N ILE A 136 -15.86 -1.42 -4.89
CA ILE A 136 -16.99 -2.25 -5.32
C ILE A 136 -17.96 -2.52 -4.17
N ARG A 137 -17.45 -2.70 -2.94
CA ARG A 137 -18.29 -2.99 -1.77
C ARG A 137 -19.02 -1.77 -1.22
N ILE A 138 -18.40 -0.59 -1.23
CA ILE A 138 -19.07 0.66 -0.82
C ILE A 138 -20.07 1.15 -1.88
N SER A 139 -19.82 0.88 -3.17
CA SER A 139 -20.74 1.21 -4.27
C SER A 139 -22.08 0.49 -4.15
N ALA A 140 -22.15 -0.60 -3.40
CA ALA A 140 -23.40 -1.33 -3.14
C ALA A 140 -24.29 -0.70 -2.05
N LEU A 141 -23.84 0.39 -1.40
CA LEU A 141 -24.60 1.16 -0.40
C LEU A 141 -25.11 2.46 -1.03
N GLU A 142 -26.02 2.38 -2.00
CA GLU A 142 -26.46 3.49 -2.86
C GLU A 142 -27.47 4.47 -2.20
N ALA A 143 -27.53 4.58 -0.87
CA ALA A 143 -28.55 5.41 -0.21
C ALA A 143 -28.19 6.91 -0.07
N PHE A 144 -26.97 7.34 -0.38
CA PHE A 144 -26.53 8.74 -0.22
C PHE A 144 -25.63 9.19 -1.38
N SER A 145 -25.70 10.47 -1.75
CA SER A 145 -24.81 11.04 -2.77
C SER A 145 -23.40 11.22 -2.17
N TYR A 146 -22.44 10.43 -2.62
CA TYR A 146 -21.07 10.51 -2.13
C TYR A 146 -20.04 10.48 -3.25
N THR A 147 -18.92 11.18 -3.04
CA THR A 147 -17.78 11.18 -3.95
C THR A 147 -16.65 10.35 -3.34
N VAL A 148 -16.03 9.49 -4.17
CA VAL A 148 -14.98 8.56 -3.72
C VAL A 148 -13.63 9.05 -4.24
N GLY A 149 -12.79 9.54 -3.34
CA GLY A 149 -11.43 10.00 -3.64
C GLY A 149 -10.37 8.89 -3.54
N TRP A 150 -9.32 8.98 -4.35
CA TRP A 150 -8.15 8.10 -4.25
C TRP A 150 -7.24 8.51 -3.10
N GLY A 151 -6.78 7.51 -2.36
CA GLY A 151 -5.85 7.68 -1.25
C GLY A 151 -4.40 7.96 -1.68
N PRO A 152 -3.62 8.72 -0.88
CA PRO A 152 -2.19 8.95 -1.15
C PRO A 152 -1.33 7.68 -1.14
N ALA A 153 -1.78 6.63 -0.45
CA ALA A 153 -1.05 5.37 -0.29
C ALA A 153 -0.65 4.73 -1.64
N VAL A 154 -1.58 4.72 -2.59
CA VAL A 154 -1.39 4.12 -3.92
C VAL A 154 -0.28 4.84 -4.71
N TRP A 155 -0.19 6.16 -4.55
CA TRP A 155 0.83 6.96 -5.24
C TRP A 155 2.22 6.74 -4.65
N ILE A 156 2.32 6.57 -3.33
CA ILE A 156 3.60 6.31 -2.64
C ILE A 156 4.19 4.96 -3.08
N ILE A 157 3.37 3.91 -3.17
CA ILE A 157 3.83 2.59 -3.61
C ILE A 157 4.22 2.59 -5.09
N LEU A 158 3.50 3.34 -5.94
CA LEU A 158 3.85 3.51 -7.36
C LEU A 158 5.22 4.19 -7.51
N VAL A 159 5.48 5.25 -6.73
CA VAL A 159 6.80 5.90 -6.71
C VAL A 159 7.90 4.94 -6.23
N ALA A 160 7.61 4.08 -5.24
CA ALA A 160 8.55 3.09 -4.74
C ALA A 160 8.94 2.06 -5.83
N VAL A 161 7.95 1.54 -6.58
CA VAL A 161 8.19 0.63 -7.71
C VAL A 161 9.03 1.30 -8.78
N ILE A 162 8.71 2.54 -9.15
CA ILE A 162 9.49 3.31 -10.14
C ILE A 162 10.93 3.48 -9.67
N CYS A 163 11.15 3.77 -8.39
CA CYS A 163 12.50 3.87 -7.82
C CYS A 163 13.27 2.55 -7.87
N LEU A 164 12.62 1.40 -7.65
CA LEU A 164 13.26 0.08 -7.80
C LEU A 164 13.68 -0.18 -9.25
N TRP A 165 12.80 0.12 -10.22
CA TRP A 165 13.12 0.00 -11.64
C TRP A 165 14.25 0.92 -12.07
N ALA A 166 14.21 2.19 -11.64
CA ALA A 166 15.24 3.17 -11.95
C ALA A 166 16.57 2.86 -11.25
N GLY A 167 16.55 2.22 -10.09
CA GLY A 167 17.76 1.81 -9.37
C GLY A 167 18.45 0.57 -9.96
N MET A 168 17.69 -0.27 -10.68
CA MET A 168 18.21 -1.45 -11.38
C MET A 168 18.95 -1.08 -12.68
N VAL A 169 18.48 -0.04 -13.39
CA VAL A 169 19.07 0.46 -14.64
C VAL A 169 20.34 1.27 -14.34
#